data_AF-A0A8T3XDL7-F1
#
_entry.id   AF-A0A8T3XDL7-F1
#
_cell.length_a   1.000
_cell.length_b   1.000
_cell.length_c   1.000
_cell.angle_alpha   90.00
_cell.angle_beta   90.00
_cell.angle_gamma   90.00
#
_symmetry.space_group_name_H-M   'P 1'
#
loop_
_entity.id
_entity.type
_entity.pdbx_description
1 polymer ?
#
loop_
_entity_poly.entity_id
_entity_poly.type
_entity_poly.pdbx_seq_one_letter_code
_entity_poly.pdbx_strand_id
1 'polypeptide(L)'
;MLKKNNAQFAVEFVILMAFMFFVFLGFLAVIASKILESKETERQKITEDIAIVAENEINLAKSATNGYSRNFNLPDKVKGNTYTIKIISNRELVVDYVDKEHILFLQENVVGNLNVGANLIKKDNGIVYINPK
;
A
#
# COMPACT_ATOMS: atom_id res chain seq x y z
N MET A 1 67.81 -9.29 -22.39
CA MET A 1 66.51 -8.84 -22.95
C MET A 1 65.43 -9.23 -21.95
N LEU A 2 65.09 -8.35 -21.01
CA LEU A 2 64.19 -8.67 -19.90
C LEU A 2 62.75 -8.85 -20.40
N LYS A 3 62.15 -9.97 -20.01
CA LYS A 3 60.86 -10.50 -20.46
C LYS A 3 59.72 -9.54 -20.08
N LYS A 4 59.23 -8.75 -21.03
CA LYS A 4 58.21 -7.69 -20.85
C LYS A 4 56.78 -8.22 -20.70
N ASN A 5 56.58 -9.54 -20.82
CA ASN A 5 55.25 -10.14 -20.99
C ASN A 5 54.43 -10.16 -19.68
N ASN A 6 55.07 -10.30 -18.51
CA ASN A 6 54.33 -10.50 -17.25
C ASN A 6 53.55 -9.26 -16.81
N ALA A 7 54.09 -8.06 -17.06
CA ALA A 7 53.41 -6.80 -16.74
C ALA A 7 52.19 -6.57 -17.65
N GLN A 8 52.28 -6.97 -18.93
CA GLN A 8 51.18 -6.86 -19.87
C GLN A 8 50.00 -7.77 -19.47
N PHE A 9 50.28 -9.02 -19.09
CA PHE A 9 49.25 -9.94 -18.60
C PHE A 9 48.53 -9.43 -17.36
N ALA A 10 49.27 -8.83 -16.41
CA ALA A 10 48.67 -8.25 -15.21
C ALA A 10 47.71 -7.10 -15.56
N VAL A 11 48.09 -6.24 -16.52
CA VAL A 11 47.24 -5.13 -16.97
C VAL A 11 45.98 -5.64 -17.67
N GLU A 12 46.11 -6.60 -18.58
CA GLU A 12 44.96 -7.22 -19.27
C GLU A 12 43.97 -7.85 -18.27
N PHE A 13 44.49 -8.54 -17.25
CA PHE A 13 43.68 -9.13 -16.19
C PHE A 13 42.93 -8.07 -15.36
N VAL A 14 43.60 -6.96 -15.00
CA VAL A 14 42.97 -5.86 -14.27
C VAL A 14 41.87 -5.19 -15.10
N ILE A 15 42.09 -5.00 -16.40
CA ILE A 15 41.06 -4.45 -17.30
C ILE A 15 39.84 -5.35 -17.36
N LEU A 16 40.04 -6.67 -17.50
CA LEU A 16 38.95 -7.65 -17.53
C LEU A 16 38.19 -7.67 -16.20
N MET A 17 38.90 -7.63 -15.07
CA MET A 17 38.29 -7.57 -13.75
C MET A 17 37.47 -6.28 -13.54
N ALA A 18 38.01 -5.13 -13.94
CA ALA A 18 37.31 -3.85 -13.88
C ALA A 18 36.03 -3.87 -14.74
N PHE A 19 36.10 -4.46 -15.93
CA PHE A 19 34.93 -4.64 -16.79
C PHE A 19 33.87 -5.53 -16.15
N MET A 20 34.25 -6.69 -15.59
CA MET A 20 33.31 -7.56 -14.88
C MET A 20 32.68 -6.87 -13.68
N PHE A 21 33.47 -6.10 -12.92
CA PHE A 21 32.98 -5.34 -11.77
C PHE A 21 32.00 -4.25 -12.21
N PHE A 22 32.28 -3.56 -13.31
CA PHE A 22 31.37 -2.56 -13.88
C PHE A 22 30.03 -3.19 -14.30
N VAL A 23 30.07 -4.34 -14.98
CA VAL A 23 28.86 -5.09 -15.34
C VAL A 23 28.08 -5.53 -14.10
N PHE A 24 28.78 -6.02 -13.08
CA PHE A 24 28.17 -6.41 -11.80
C PHE A 24 27.48 -5.24 -11.10
N LEU A 25 28.11 -4.06 -11.06
CA LEU A 25 27.48 -2.84 -10.54
C LEU A 25 26.22 -2.46 -11.32
N GLY A 26 26.25 -2.63 -12.66
CA GLY A 26 25.07 -2.43 -13.50
C GLY A 26 23.91 -3.34 -13.08
N PHE A 27 24.16 -4.62 -12.84
CA PHE A 27 23.13 -5.54 -12.35
C PHE A 27 22.61 -5.16 -10.96
N LEU A 28 23.49 -4.78 -10.03
CA LEU A 28 23.07 -4.34 -8.70
C LEU A 28 22.16 -3.11 -8.77
N ALA A 29 22.47 -2.15 -9.65
CA ALA A 29 21.64 -0.97 -9.85
C ALA A 29 20.23 -1.33 -10.34
N VAL A 30 20.13 -2.25 -11.31
CA VAL A 30 18.83 -2.72 -11.82
C VAL A 30 18.04 -3.46 -10.74
N ILE A 31 18.68 -4.33 -9.98
CA ILE A 31 18.03 -5.09 -8.89
C ILE A 31 17.50 -4.13 -7.82
N ALA A 32 18.32 -3.16 -7.39
CA ALA A 32 17.93 -2.16 -6.40
C ALA A 32 16.71 -1.36 -6.86
N SER A 33 16.69 -0.93 -8.12
CA SER A 33 15.55 -0.22 -8.73
C SER A 33 14.28 -1.06 -8.68
N LYS A 34 14.35 -2.35 -9.06
CA LYS A 34 13.19 -3.25 -9.03
C LYS A 34 12.66 -3.52 -7.62
N ILE A 35 13.54 -3.59 -6.62
CA ILE A 35 13.13 -3.73 -5.22
C ILE A 35 12.35 -2.49 -4.75
N LEU A 36 12.78 -1.29 -5.14
CA LEU A 36 12.08 -0.05 -4.78
C LEU A 36 10.69 0.01 -5.44
N GLU A 37 10.61 -0.25 -6.74
CA GLU A 37 9.34 -0.30 -7.49
C GLU A 37 8.37 -1.33 -6.90
N SER A 38 8.87 -2.50 -6.52
CA SER A 38 8.06 -3.55 -5.90
C SER A 38 7.51 -3.11 -4.54
N LYS A 39 8.31 -2.42 -3.71
CA LYS A 39 7.85 -1.89 -2.41
C LYS A 39 6.80 -0.80 -2.60
N GLU A 40 6.97 0.05 -3.59
CA GLU A 40 6.01 1.12 -3.89
C GLU A 40 4.65 0.55 -4.34
N THR A 41 4.69 -0.43 -5.25
CA THR A 41 3.51 -1.15 -5.73
C THR A 41 2.82 -1.89 -4.59
N GLU A 42 3.59 -2.54 -3.71
CA GLU A 42 3.08 -3.23 -2.54
C GLU A 42 2.36 -2.28 -1.58
N ARG A 43 2.92 -1.09 -1.30
CA ARG A 43 2.29 -0.07 -0.45
C ARG A 43 1.00 0.45 -1.08
N GLN A 44 0.99 0.68 -2.39
CA GLN A 44 -0.21 1.10 -3.11
C GLN A 44 -1.32 0.05 -2.94
N LYS A 45 -1.00 -1.22 -3.19
CA LYS A 45 -1.94 -2.34 -3.06
C LYS A 45 -2.48 -2.48 -1.64
N ILE A 46 -1.64 -2.33 -0.62
CA ILE A 46 -2.08 -2.37 0.77
C ILE A 46 -3.11 -1.25 1.07
N THR A 47 -2.85 -0.05 0.57
CA THR A 47 -3.74 1.10 0.77
C THR A 47 -5.11 0.85 0.12
N GLU A 48 -5.10 0.28 -1.10
CA GLU A 48 -6.30 -0.14 -1.83
C GLU A 48 -7.04 -1.28 -1.11
N ASP A 49 -6.34 -2.33 -0.66
CA ASP A 49 -6.93 -3.46 0.07
C ASP A 49 -7.64 -2.99 1.36
N ILE A 50 -7.06 -2.04 2.10
CA ILE A 50 -7.69 -1.44 3.29
C ILE A 50 -8.99 -0.71 2.90
N ALA A 51 -8.97 0.08 1.83
CA ALA A 51 -10.13 0.80 1.35
C ALA A 51 -11.24 -0.15 0.90
N ILE A 52 -10.90 -1.21 0.17
CA ILE A 52 -11.83 -2.24 -0.29
C ILE A 52 -12.49 -2.97 0.89
N VAL A 53 -11.75 -3.29 1.95
CA VAL A 53 -12.34 -3.93 3.15
C VAL A 53 -13.41 -3.03 3.77
N ALA A 54 -13.11 -1.74 3.95
CA ALA A 54 -14.08 -0.79 4.50
C ALA A 54 -15.27 -0.57 3.55
N GLU A 55 -15.02 -0.45 2.25
CA GLU A 55 -16.05 -0.30 1.22
C GLU A 55 -17.00 -1.52 1.21
N ASN A 56 -16.46 -2.74 1.29
CA ASN A 56 -17.26 -3.96 1.31
C ASN A 56 -18.22 -4.00 2.51
N GLU A 57 -17.78 -3.58 3.70
CA GLU A 57 -18.67 -3.50 4.87
C GLU A 57 -19.75 -2.43 4.69
N ILE A 58 -19.41 -1.29 4.07
CA ILE A 58 -20.39 -0.25 3.73
C ILE A 58 -21.41 -0.77 2.71
N ASN A 59 -20.95 -1.44 1.66
CA ASN A 59 -21.80 -2.01 0.61
C ASN A 59 -22.68 -3.15 1.15
N LEU A 60 -22.17 -3.94 2.08
CA LEU A 60 -22.95 -4.95 2.79
C LEU A 60 -24.08 -4.29 3.61
N ALA A 61 -23.76 -3.25 4.39
CA ALA A 61 -24.78 -2.51 5.12
C ALA A 61 -25.81 -1.86 4.18
N LYS A 62 -25.37 -1.33 3.03
CA LYS A 62 -26.27 -0.75 2.01
C LYS A 62 -27.21 -1.77 1.39
N SER A 63 -26.75 -2.98 1.11
CA SER A 63 -27.59 -4.04 0.54
C SER A 63 -28.52 -4.70 1.57
N ALA A 64 -28.21 -4.56 2.87
CA ALA A 64 -29.05 -5.07 3.95
C ALA A 64 -30.37 -4.28 4.13
N THR A 65 -31.31 -4.88 4.85
CA THR A 65 -32.58 -4.23 5.21
C THR A 65 -32.38 -3.17 6.29
N ASN A 66 -33.28 -2.19 6.37
CA ASN A 66 -33.31 -1.22 7.47
C ASN A 66 -33.40 -1.94 8.82
N GLY A 67 -32.67 -1.44 9.82
CA GLY A 67 -32.50 -2.12 11.11
C GLY A 67 -31.25 -3.00 11.19
N TYR A 68 -30.52 -3.19 10.09
CA TYR A 68 -29.21 -3.84 10.10
C TYR A 68 -28.23 -3.11 11.02
N SER A 69 -27.52 -3.89 11.84
CA SER A 69 -26.48 -3.39 12.73
C SER A 69 -25.43 -4.48 12.92
N ARG A 70 -24.16 -4.13 12.79
CA ARG A 70 -23.05 -5.08 12.94
C ARG A 70 -21.79 -4.37 13.43
N ASN A 71 -21.02 -5.05 14.27
CA ASN A 71 -19.66 -4.66 14.57
C ASN A 71 -18.69 -5.31 13.60
N PHE A 72 -17.73 -4.54 13.10
CA PHE A 72 -16.62 -5.03 12.30
C PHE A 72 -15.33 -4.36 12.75
N ASN A 73 -14.21 -5.05 12.52
CA ASN A 73 -12.90 -4.57 12.94
C ASN A 73 -12.03 -4.32 11.72
N LEU A 74 -11.41 -3.15 11.70
CA LEU A 74 -10.29 -2.84 10.84
C LEU A 74 -8.98 -3.14 11.59
N PRO A 75 -7.93 -3.62 10.92
CA PRO A 75 -6.68 -3.97 11.58
C PRO A 75 -6.03 -2.75 12.25
N ASP A 76 -5.41 -2.90 13.41
CA ASP A 76 -4.73 -1.75 14.05
C ASP A 76 -3.47 -1.31 13.30
N LYS A 77 -2.81 -2.28 12.67
CA LYS A 77 -1.60 -2.10 11.87
C LYS A 77 -1.60 -3.05 10.71
N VAL A 78 -1.04 -2.61 9.59
CA VAL A 78 -0.78 -3.48 8.43
C VAL A 78 0.73 -3.55 8.22
N LYS A 79 1.28 -4.76 8.21
CA LYS A 79 2.73 -5.01 8.16
C LYS A 79 3.56 -4.20 9.18
N GLY A 80 3.01 -4.00 10.36
CA GLY A 80 3.64 -3.26 11.45
C GLY A 80 3.54 -1.73 11.37
N ASN A 81 3.01 -1.18 10.27
CA ASN A 81 2.81 0.26 10.10
C ASN A 81 1.37 0.65 10.46
N THR A 82 1.23 1.87 10.97
CA THR A 82 -0.07 2.51 11.19
C THR A 82 -0.61 3.11 9.90
N TYR A 83 -1.91 3.32 9.85
CA TYR A 83 -2.59 4.02 8.76
C TYR A 83 -3.70 4.90 9.32
N THR A 84 -4.18 5.82 8.49
CA THR A 84 -5.40 6.57 8.76
C THR A 84 -6.47 6.22 7.76
N ILE A 85 -7.71 6.22 8.22
CA ILE A 85 -8.89 6.03 7.39
C ILE A 85 -9.93 7.04 7.82
N LYS A 86 -10.52 7.77 6.87
CA LYS A 86 -11.48 8.82 7.15
C LYS A 86 -12.49 8.96 6.02
N ILE A 87 -13.71 9.33 6.37
CA ILE A 87 -14.72 9.73 5.40
C ILE A 87 -14.79 11.26 5.37
N ILE A 88 -14.46 11.84 4.22
CA ILE A 88 -14.50 13.28 3.98
C ILE A 88 -15.78 13.62 3.22
N SER A 89 -16.48 14.66 3.71
CA SER A 89 -17.70 15.18 3.06
C SER A 89 -18.78 14.12 2.78
N ASN A 90 -18.85 13.07 3.60
CA ASN A 90 -19.80 11.94 3.44
C ASN A 90 -19.73 11.23 2.07
N ARG A 91 -18.63 11.38 1.33
CA ARG A 91 -18.49 10.88 -0.04
C ARG A 91 -17.13 10.27 -0.35
N GLU A 92 -16.06 10.77 0.27
CA GLU A 92 -14.70 10.31 -0.03
C GLU A 92 -14.18 9.46 1.12
N LEU A 93 -13.95 8.18 0.86
CA LEU A 93 -13.19 7.31 1.75
C LEU A 93 -11.71 7.48 1.43
N VAL A 94 -10.98 8.11 2.34
CA VAL A 94 -9.54 8.36 2.20
C VAL A 94 -8.78 7.46 3.15
N VAL A 95 -7.81 6.72 2.59
CA VAL A 95 -6.88 5.87 3.33
C VAL A 95 -5.47 6.37 3.09
N ASP A 96 -4.75 6.65 4.18
CA ASP A 96 -3.33 7.00 4.13
C ASP A 96 -2.50 5.90 4.80
N TYR A 97 -1.56 5.30 4.07
CA TYR A 97 -0.66 4.27 4.56
C TYR A 97 0.79 4.58 4.15
N VAL A 98 1.65 4.83 5.14
CA VAL A 98 3.05 5.23 4.97
C VAL A 98 3.16 6.52 4.14
N ASP A 99 3.38 6.40 2.83
CA ASP A 99 3.58 7.48 1.86
C ASP A 99 2.63 7.36 0.66
N LYS A 100 1.58 6.55 0.79
CA LYS A 100 0.54 6.34 -0.21
C LYS A 100 -0.82 6.74 0.32
N GLU A 101 -1.57 7.44 -0.53
CA GLU A 101 -2.95 7.80 -0.32
C GLU A 101 -3.80 7.07 -1.36
N HIS A 102 -4.95 6.55 -0.94
CA HIS A 102 -5.97 6.01 -1.83
C HIS A 102 -7.31 6.64 -1.49
N ILE A 103 -8.00 7.13 -2.52
CA ILE A 103 -9.29 7.78 -2.41
C ILE A 103 -10.31 6.95 -3.16
N LEU A 104 -11.37 6.54 -2.46
CA LEU A 104 -12.52 5.83 -3.02
C LEU A 104 -13.77 6.67 -2.83
N PHE A 105 -14.58 6.81 -3.88
CA PHE A 105 -15.84 7.55 -3.80
C PHE A 105 -16.98 6.63 -3.36
N LEU A 106 -17.47 6.85 -2.15
CA LEU A 106 -18.64 6.20 -1.61
C LEU A 106 -19.89 6.69 -2.35
N GLN A 107 -20.84 5.79 -2.59
CA GLN A 107 -22.17 6.18 -3.05
C GLN A 107 -22.89 6.97 -1.95
N GLU A 108 -23.95 7.69 -2.32
CA GLU A 108 -24.74 8.53 -1.41
C GLU A 108 -25.26 7.78 -0.16
N ASN A 109 -25.67 8.55 0.84
CA ASN A 109 -26.28 8.08 2.10
C ASN A 109 -25.34 7.31 3.03
N VAL A 110 -24.06 7.71 3.12
CA VAL A 110 -23.14 7.25 4.17
C VAL A 110 -22.81 8.42 5.09
N VAL A 111 -23.02 8.25 6.39
CA VAL A 111 -22.79 9.29 7.40
C VAL A 111 -21.96 8.72 8.54
N GLY A 112 -20.97 9.49 8.97
CA GLY A 112 -20.11 9.12 10.10
C GLY A 112 -18.66 8.96 9.68
N ASN A 113 -17.84 8.39 10.56
CA ASN A 113 -16.42 8.22 10.31
C ASN A 113 -15.92 6.86 10.80
N LEU A 114 -14.90 6.34 10.14
CA LEU A 114 -14.26 5.08 10.47
C LEU A 114 -13.16 5.31 11.51
N ASN A 115 -13.02 4.35 12.41
CA ASN A 115 -11.92 4.25 13.35
C ASN A 115 -11.02 3.08 12.96
N VAL A 116 -9.75 3.17 13.31
CA VAL A 116 -8.89 1.98 13.35
C VAL A 116 -9.38 1.07 14.48
N GLY A 117 -9.37 -0.25 14.29
CA GLY A 117 -9.92 -1.20 15.25
C GLY A 117 -11.44 -1.37 15.10
N ALA A 118 -12.15 -1.33 16.22
CA ALA A 118 -13.58 -1.64 16.27
C ALA A 118 -14.47 -0.52 15.72
N ASN A 119 -15.42 -0.91 14.88
CA ASN A 119 -16.41 -0.03 14.27
C ASN A 119 -17.80 -0.64 14.37
N LEU A 120 -18.80 0.21 14.57
CA LEU A 120 -20.21 -0.12 14.48
C LEU A 120 -20.77 0.44 13.17
N ILE A 121 -21.43 -0.40 12.38
CA ILE A 121 -22.18 0.03 11.20
C ILE A 121 -23.66 -0.29 11.38
N LYS A 122 -24.52 0.68 11.05
CA LYS A 122 -25.97 0.56 11.14
C LYS A 122 -26.63 1.10 9.88
N LYS A 123 -27.71 0.48 9.42
CA LYS A 123 -28.59 1.05 8.38
C LYS A 123 -29.94 1.43 8.97
N ASP A 124 -30.34 2.68 8.76
CA ASP A 124 -31.62 3.23 9.21
C ASP A 124 -32.21 4.15 8.14
N ASN A 125 -33.48 3.96 7.79
CA ASN A 125 -34.18 4.73 6.75
C ASN A 125 -33.41 4.88 5.43
N GLY A 126 -32.70 3.84 4.99
CA GLY A 126 -31.90 3.87 3.75
C GLY A 126 -30.53 4.56 3.87
N ILE A 127 -30.20 5.12 5.05
CA ILE A 127 -28.91 5.76 5.34
C ILE A 127 -28.03 4.81 6.14
N VAL A 128 -26.76 4.69 5.75
CA VAL A 128 -25.75 3.93 6.46
C VAL A 128 -24.99 4.85 7.41
N TYR A 129 -25.09 4.55 8.69
CA TYR A 129 -24.40 5.24 9.77
C TYR A 129 -23.20 4.44 10.25
N ILE A 130 -22.06 5.08 10.35
CA ILE A 130 -20.81 4.50 10.85
C ILE A 130 -20.46 5.19 12.17
N ASN A 131 -20.27 4.38 13.21
CA ASN A 131 -20.05 4.83 14.59
C ASN A 131 -21.06 5.95 15.01
N PRO A 132 -22.38 5.71 14.85
CA PRO A 132 -23.38 6.67 15.29
C PRO A 132 -23.22 6.95 16.79
N LYS A 133 -23.26 8.23 17.17
CA LYS A 133 -23.29 8.66 18.57
C LYS A 133 -24.70 8.54 19.15
#